data_AF-A0A525CZS4-F1
#
_entry.id   AF-A0A525CZS4-F1
#
_cell.length_a   1.000
_cell.length_b   1.000
_cell.length_c   1.000
_cell.angle_alpha   90.00
_cell.angle_beta   90.00
_cell.angle_gamma   90.00
#
_symmetry.space_group_name_H-M   'P 1'
#
loop_
_entity.id
_entity.type
_entity.pdbx_description
1 polymer ?
#
loop_
_entity_poly.entity_id
_entity_poly.type
_entity_poly.pdbx_seq_one_letter_code
_entity_poly.pdbx_strand_id
1 'polypeptide(L)'
;MIVFCEDCGQKNSITADHLVQNQARFTCTVCLYENIQSLVTPTRPPSADIKSTLSLFYQQLYSNPNILGSIIYHIRDGLINHQMPDSLNKEDLILLAQTATRCMSLGNETGDDIVEAEFSLPRHAILVFYICDQIYFILVTRGCEIPADPTGRDFHDFFTSYLGQIKTLFKNANTHP
;
A
#
# COMPACT_ATOMS: atom_id res chain seq x y z
N MET A 1 -3.52 5.71 -23.49
CA MET A 1 -3.85 4.87 -22.32
C MET A 1 -4.13 3.46 -22.82
N ILE A 2 -3.77 2.42 -22.07
CA ILE A 2 -4.05 1.02 -22.45
C ILE A 2 -5.21 0.51 -21.60
N VAL A 3 -6.19 -0.09 -22.26
CA VAL A 3 -7.37 -0.75 -21.66
C VAL A 3 -7.50 -2.17 -22.23
N PHE A 4 -8.15 -3.05 -21.49
CA PHE A 4 -8.34 -4.45 -21.91
C PHE A 4 -9.78 -4.64 -22.38
N CYS A 5 -10.00 -5.42 -23.43
CA CYS A 5 -11.36 -5.76 -23.85
C CYS A 5 -12.03 -6.65 -22.80
N GLU A 6 -13.28 -6.34 -22.43
CA GLU A 6 -14.05 -7.10 -21.43
C GLU A 6 -14.42 -8.51 -21.90
N ASP A 7 -14.53 -8.71 -23.22
CA ASP A 7 -14.90 -9.99 -23.82
C ASP A 7 -13.67 -10.88 -24.09
N CYS A 8 -12.73 -10.40 -24.91
CA CYS A 8 -11.58 -11.21 -25.35
C CYS A 8 -10.27 -10.96 -24.60
N GLY A 9 -10.23 -10.02 -23.64
CA GLY A 9 -9.03 -9.70 -22.85
C GLY A 9 -7.90 -9.00 -23.62
N GLN A 10 -8.10 -8.70 -24.92
CA GLN A 10 -7.05 -8.11 -25.74
C GLN A 10 -6.72 -6.67 -25.31
N LYS A 11 -5.44 -6.30 -25.39
CA LYS A 11 -4.97 -4.93 -25.15
C LYS A 11 -5.40 -4.00 -26.27
N ASN A 12 -6.03 -2.88 -25.92
CA ASN A 12 -6.44 -1.83 -26.85
C ASN A 12 -5.84 -0.50 -26.41
N SER A 13 -5.34 0.26 -27.39
CA SER A 13 -4.82 1.62 -27.17
C SER A 13 -5.94 2.62 -27.41
N ILE A 14 -6.25 3.42 -26.41
CA ILE A 14 -7.25 4.48 -26.52
C ILE A 14 -6.60 5.86 -26.47
N THR A 15 -7.08 6.72 -27.38
CA THR A 15 -6.76 8.16 -27.49
C THR A 15 -7.79 8.99 -26.72
N ALA A 16 -7.55 10.30 -26.60
CA ALA A 16 -8.46 11.22 -25.91
C ALA A 16 -9.88 11.23 -26.48
N ASP A 17 -10.04 10.96 -27.78
CA ASP A 17 -11.35 10.94 -28.46
C ASP A 17 -12.26 9.79 -27.99
N HIS A 18 -11.68 8.75 -27.39
CA HIS A 18 -12.41 7.62 -26.83
C HIS A 18 -12.93 7.88 -25.41
N LEU A 19 -12.69 9.08 -24.87
CA LEU A 19 -13.05 9.45 -23.51
C LEU A 19 -14.32 10.30 -23.51
N VAL A 20 -15.42 9.75 -23.01
CA VAL A 20 -16.71 10.45 -22.90
C VAL A 20 -17.19 10.37 -21.45
N GLN A 21 -17.36 11.52 -20.79
CA GLN A 21 -17.95 11.60 -19.45
C GLN A 21 -17.36 10.62 -18.42
N ASN A 22 -16.02 10.57 -18.29
CA ASN A 22 -15.29 9.63 -17.42
C ASN A 22 -15.48 8.15 -17.79
N GLN A 23 -15.79 7.84 -19.05
CA GLN A 23 -15.81 6.48 -19.56
C GLN A 23 -14.88 6.37 -20.76
N ALA A 24 -14.13 5.27 -20.82
CA ALA A 24 -13.46 4.81 -22.02
C ALA A 24 -14.49 4.07 -22.87
N ARG A 25 -14.87 4.65 -24.00
CA ARG A 25 -15.74 4.04 -24.99
C ARG A 25 -14.93 3.70 -26.23
N PHE A 26 -14.76 2.41 -26.49
CA PHE A 26 -13.97 1.94 -27.63
C PHE A 26 -14.48 0.60 -28.16
N THR A 27 -14.31 0.38 -29.46
CA THR A 27 -14.59 -0.92 -30.08
C THR A 27 -13.30 -1.72 -30.12
N CYS A 28 -13.32 -2.96 -29.64
CA CYS A 28 -12.15 -3.82 -29.68
C CYS A 28 -11.74 -4.09 -31.13
N THR A 29 -10.46 -3.89 -31.46
CA THR A 29 -9.96 -4.11 -32.83
C THR A 29 -9.91 -5.58 -33.24
N VAL A 30 -10.07 -6.52 -32.30
CA VAL A 30 -10.00 -7.97 -32.54
C VAL A 30 -11.38 -8.62 -32.60
N CYS A 31 -12.19 -8.49 -31.54
CA CYS A 31 -13.51 -9.12 -31.49
C CYS A 31 -14.68 -8.19 -31.83
N LEU A 32 -14.40 -6.91 -32.13
CA LEU A 32 -15.40 -5.88 -32.43
C LEU A 32 -16.41 -5.60 -31.31
N TYR A 33 -16.17 -6.11 -30.09
CA TYR A 33 -17.00 -5.83 -28.93
C TYR A 33 -16.93 -4.34 -28.55
N GLU A 34 -18.09 -3.72 -28.35
CA GLU A 34 -18.19 -2.34 -27.86
C GLU A 34 -17.97 -2.31 -26.35
N ASN A 35 -16.84 -1.74 -25.92
CA ASN A 35 -16.49 -1.61 -24.52
C ASN A 35 -16.93 -0.24 -24.01
N ILE A 36 -17.62 -0.22 -22.87
CA ILE A 36 -17.94 0.99 -22.11
C ILE A 36 -17.38 0.81 -20.71
N GLN A 37 -16.11 1.18 -20.54
CA GLN A 37 -15.44 1.07 -19.26
C GLN A 37 -15.56 2.39 -18.52
N SER A 38 -16.18 2.36 -17.34
CA SER A 38 -16.08 3.47 -16.41
C SER A 38 -14.62 3.65 -16.05
N LEU A 39 -14.02 4.75 -16.50
CA LEU A 39 -12.78 5.23 -15.96
C LEU A 39 -13.17 5.84 -14.63
N VAL A 40 -13.30 4.98 -13.63
CA VAL A 40 -13.16 5.41 -12.25
C VAL A 40 -11.75 5.98 -12.19
N THR A 41 -11.59 7.28 -12.50
CA THR A 41 -10.64 8.10 -11.77
C THR A 41 -10.90 7.69 -10.34
N PRO A 42 -9.92 7.15 -9.59
CA PRO A 42 -10.13 6.88 -8.19
C PRO A 42 -10.63 8.21 -7.64
N THR A 43 -11.94 8.27 -7.42
CA THR A 43 -12.60 9.47 -6.96
C THR A 43 -11.88 9.70 -5.68
N ARG A 44 -11.10 10.80 -5.66
CA ARG A 44 -10.51 11.36 -4.46
C ARG A 44 -11.52 11.04 -3.37
N PRO A 45 -11.20 10.14 -2.42
CA PRO A 45 -12.17 9.84 -1.39
C PRO A 45 -12.61 11.21 -0.89
N PRO A 46 -13.93 11.45 -0.77
CA PRO A 46 -14.39 12.70 -0.19
C PRO A 46 -13.54 12.89 1.05
N SER A 47 -13.12 14.12 1.31
CA SER A 47 -12.28 14.49 2.45
C SER A 47 -12.97 14.23 3.80
N ALA A 48 -13.58 13.06 4.00
CA ALA A 48 -13.50 12.31 5.23
C ALA A 48 -12.05 12.45 5.70
N ASP A 49 -11.94 13.21 6.78
CA ASP A 49 -10.70 13.68 7.35
C ASP A 49 -9.64 12.59 7.25
N ILE A 50 -8.58 12.85 6.50
CA ILE A 50 -7.46 11.95 6.33
C ILE A 50 -6.96 11.44 7.71
N LYS A 51 -7.08 12.29 8.74
CA LYS A 51 -6.82 11.93 10.13
C LYS A 51 -7.81 10.89 10.67
N SER A 52 -9.11 11.02 10.41
CA SER A 52 -10.10 10.02 10.85
C SER A 52 -9.87 8.67 10.18
N THR A 53 -9.44 8.69 8.92
CA THR A 53 -9.06 7.48 8.17
C THR A 53 -7.84 6.78 8.78
N LEU A 54 -6.78 7.52 9.11
CA LEU A 54 -5.61 6.94 9.79
C LEU A 54 -5.93 6.46 11.19
N SER A 55 -6.74 7.22 11.92
CA SER A 55 -7.22 6.80 13.25
C SER A 55 -8.00 5.50 13.18
N LEU A 56 -8.90 5.35 12.19
CA LEU A 56 -9.62 4.10 11.95
C LEU A 56 -8.69 2.96 11.55
N PHE A 57 -7.73 3.22 10.66
CA PHE A 57 -6.71 2.24 10.27
C PHE A 57 -5.95 1.73 11.50
N TYR A 58 -5.40 2.62 12.32
CA TYR A 58 -4.67 2.21 13.53
C TYR A 58 -5.60 1.53 14.54
N GLN A 59 -6.82 2.02 14.72
CA GLN A 59 -7.80 1.39 15.62
C GLN A 59 -8.08 -0.06 15.19
N GLN A 60 -8.25 -0.32 13.90
CA GLN A 60 -8.49 -1.66 13.39
C GLN A 60 -7.23 -2.52 13.39
N LEU A 61 -6.08 -1.95 13.04
CA LEU A 61 -4.78 -2.63 13.12
C LEU A 61 -4.56 -3.14 14.56
N TYR A 62 -4.63 -2.25 15.55
CA TYR A 62 -4.40 -2.60 16.95
C TYR A 62 -5.59 -3.28 17.64
N SER A 63 -6.70 -3.51 16.93
CA SER A 63 -7.74 -4.43 17.41
C SER A 63 -7.26 -5.88 17.38
N ASN A 64 -6.24 -6.19 16.57
CA ASN A 64 -5.64 -7.51 16.52
C ASN A 64 -4.55 -7.64 17.62
N PRO A 65 -4.71 -8.56 18.59
CA PRO A 65 -3.77 -8.72 19.71
C PRO A 65 -2.41 -9.31 19.31
N ASN A 66 -2.28 -9.82 18.08
CA ASN A 66 -1.00 -10.31 17.56
C ASN A 66 -0.14 -9.17 16.99
N ILE A 67 -0.67 -7.96 16.84
CA ILE A 67 0.12 -6.81 16.39
C ILE A 67 0.81 -6.17 17.60
N LEU A 68 2.13 -6.15 17.57
CA LEU A 68 2.97 -5.59 18.65
C LEU A 68 3.29 -4.12 18.40
N GLY A 69 3.35 -3.71 17.15
CA GLY A 69 3.57 -2.31 16.79
C GLY A 69 3.86 -2.10 15.32
N SER A 70 3.94 -0.84 14.93
CA SER A 70 4.17 -0.42 13.55
C SER A 70 5.11 0.78 13.47
N ILE A 71 5.86 0.88 12.38
CA ILE A 71 6.78 1.98 12.09
C ILE A 71 6.50 2.49 10.66
N ILE A 72 6.47 3.80 10.48
CA ILE A 72 6.53 4.47 9.18
C ILE A 72 7.91 5.10 9.04
N TYR A 73 8.64 4.68 8.01
CA TYR A 73 10.02 5.08 7.80
C TYR A 73 10.22 5.58 6.37
N HIS A 74 10.91 6.71 6.22
CA HIS A 74 11.39 7.22 4.94
C HIS A 74 12.90 7.06 4.87
N ILE A 75 13.42 6.58 3.74
CA ILE A 75 14.87 6.31 3.60
C ILE A 75 15.72 7.55 3.89
N ARG A 76 15.25 8.74 3.51
CA ARG A 76 16.01 9.99 3.66
C ARG A 76 15.71 10.72 4.96
N ASP A 77 14.43 10.82 5.32
CA ASP A 77 13.99 11.63 6.48
C ASP A 77 13.97 10.82 7.78
N GLY A 78 14.13 9.50 7.68
CA GLY A 78 14.18 8.60 8.82
C GLY A 78 12.78 8.26 9.36
N LEU A 79 12.67 8.20 10.69
CA LEU A 79 11.45 7.81 11.39
C LEU A 79 10.37 8.89 11.28
N ILE A 80 9.30 8.62 10.52
CA ILE A 80 8.15 9.53 10.36
C ILE A 80 7.17 9.37 11.53
N ASN A 81 6.78 8.13 11.81
CA ASN A 81 5.81 7.81 12.86
C ASN A 81 6.04 6.39 13.38
N HIS A 82 5.65 6.13 14.62
CA HIS A 82 5.61 4.78 15.15
C HIS A 82 4.54 4.63 16.23
N GLN A 83 4.08 3.40 16.38
CA GLN A 83 3.32 2.94 17.52
C GLN A 83 3.95 1.63 17.95
N MET A 84 4.97 1.73 18.79
CA MET A 84 5.76 0.62 19.32
C MET A 84 5.79 0.78 20.85
N PRO A 85 6.03 -0.29 21.61
CA PRO A 85 6.14 -0.21 23.06
C PRO A 85 7.26 0.75 23.51
N ASP A 86 7.02 1.47 24.60
CA ASP A 86 7.96 2.45 25.18
C ASP A 86 9.31 1.84 25.61
N SER A 87 9.39 0.50 25.70
CA SER A 87 10.63 -0.22 25.97
C SER A 87 11.68 -0.08 24.87
N LEU A 88 11.28 0.31 23.65
CA LEU A 88 12.19 0.57 22.54
C LEU A 88 12.46 2.06 22.43
N ASN A 89 13.73 2.44 22.49
CA ASN A 89 14.10 3.83 22.30
C ASN A 89 14.08 4.20 20.79
N LYS A 90 14.14 5.49 20.49
CA LYS A 90 14.09 5.99 19.12
C LYS A 90 15.23 5.45 18.23
N GLU A 91 16.41 5.25 18.79
CA GLU A 91 17.58 4.75 18.06
C GLU A 91 17.39 3.30 17.63
N ASP A 92 16.83 2.46 18.52
CA ASP A 92 16.47 1.08 18.23
C ASP A 92 15.44 0.99 17.10
N LEU A 93 14.43 1.87 17.13
CA LEU A 93 13.39 1.92 16.09
C LEU A 93 13.96 2.33 14.72
N ILE A 94 14.87 3.30 14.70
CA ILE A 94 15.54 3.73 13.47
C ILE A 94 16.41 2.59 12.93
N LEU A 95 17.21 1.95 13.78
CA LEU A 95 18.07 0.83 13.37
C LEU A 95 17.26 -0.34 12.80
N LEU A 96 16.16 -0.70 13.45
CA LEU A 96 15.23 -1.73 12.98
C LEU A 96 14.69 -1.37 11.59
N ALA A 97 14.18 -0.15 11.43
CA ALA A 97 13.58 0.30 10.18
C ALA A 97 14.61 0.38 9.04
N GLN A 98 15.80 0.90 9.31
CA GLN A 98 16.91 0.94 8.36
C GLN A 98 17.32 -0.46 7.90
N THR A 99 17.45 -1.39 8.84
CA THR A 99 17.84 -2.77 8.54
C THR A 99 16.78 -3.44 7.65
N ALA A 100 15.52 -3.34 8.04
CA ALA A 100 14.40 -3.96 7.35
C ALA A 100 14.23 -3.39 5.92
N THR A 101 14.26 -2.06 5.78
CA THR A 101 14.12 -1.39 4.47
C THR A 101 15.31 -1.60 3.56
N ARG A 102 16.54 -1.68 4.10
CA ARG A 102 17.73 -2.03 3.32
C ARG A 102 17.65 -3.43 2.76
N CYS A 103 17.22 -4.41 3.57
CA CYS A 103 17.05 -5.78 3.09
C CYS A 103 16.06 -5.86 1.92
N MET A 104 14.93 -5.14 2.00
CA MET A 104 13.97 -5.09 0.89
C MET A 104 14.52 -4.34 -0.33
N SER A 105 15.27 -3.25 -0.12
CA SER A 105 15.87 -2.47 -1.20
C SER A 105 16.91 -3.28 -1.99
N LEU A 106 17.72 -4.11 -1.29
CA LEU A 106 18.67 -5.01 -1.92
C LEU A 106 17.99 -6.05 -2.82
N GLY A 107 16.79 -6.52 -2.44
CA GLY A 107 16.00 -7.41 -3.31
C GLY A 107 15.41 -6.68 -4.53
N ASN A 108 15.09 -5.39 -4.40
CA ASN A 108 14.67 -4.58 -5.55
C ASN A 108 15.83 -4.27 -6.52
N GLU A 109 17.07 -4.18 -6.03
CA GLU A 109 18.26 -3.99 -6.88
C GLU A 109 18.52 -5.18 -7.82
N THR A 110 18.02 -6.38 -7.49
CA THR A 110 18.13 -7.57 -8.36
C THR A 110 17.07 -7.63 -9.46
N GLY A 111 16.19 -6.62 -9.56
CA GLY A 111 15.20 -6.49 -10.63
C GLY A 111 13.82 -7.07 -10.33
N ASP A 112 13.59 -7.53 -9.10
CA ASP A 112 12.28 -7.92 -8.62
C ASP A 112 11.54 -6.67 -8.11
N ASP A 113 10.30 -6.44 -8.54
CA ASP A 113 9.45 -5.36 -8.01
C ASP A 113 8.83 -5.77 -6.66
N ILE A 114 9.68 -5.96 -5.65
CA ILE A 114 9.30 -6.38 -4.30
C ILE A 114 8.56 -5.24 -3.59
N VAL A 115 7.26 -5.43 -3.43
CA VAL A 115 6.36 -4.52 -2.70
C VAL A 115 6.17 -4.91 -1.23
N GLU A 116 6.55 -6.14 -0.87
CA GLU A 116 6.37 -6.72 0.46
C GLU A 116 7.51 -7.70 0.79
N ALA A 117 7.98 -7.69 2.03
CA ALA A 117 8.92 -8.67 2.56
C ALA A 117 8.54 -9.10 3.98
N GLU A 118 8.73 -10.38 4.29
CA GLU A 118 8.55 -10.94 5.63
C GLU A 118 9.89 -11.41 6.20
N PHE A 119 10.16 -11.05 7.46
CA PHE A 119 11.23 -11.61 8.28
C PHE A 119 10.62 -12.40 9.42
N SER A 120 10.63 -13.73 9.30
CA SER A 120 10.10 -14.64 10.32
C SER A 120 11.15 -14.91 11.41
N LEU A 121 10.79 -14.63 12.66
CA LEU A 121 11.55 -14.95 13.87
C LEU A 121 10.79 -16.02 14.68
N PRO A 122 11.44 -16.77 15.60
CA PRO A 122 10.79 -17.88 16.31
C PRO A 122 9.50 -17.54 17.08
N ARG A 123 9.26 -16.27 17.38
CA ARG A 123 8.05 -15.78 18.09
C ARG A 123 7.46 -14.51 17.50
N HIS A 124 8.03 -14.00 16.42
CA HIS A 124 7.65 -12.72 15.85
C HIS A 124 7.75 -12.78 14.34
N ALA A 125 7.02 -11.93 13.64
CA ALA A 125 7.32 -11.60 12.26
C ALA A 125 7.46 -10.09 12.12
N ILE A 126 8.32 -9.69 11.18
CA ILE A 126 8.44 -8.31 10.75
C ILE A 126 8.01 -8.28 9.30
N LEU A 127 6.92 -7.59 9.02
CA LEU A 127 6.42 -7.36 7.67
C LEU A 127 6.85 -5.97 7.23
N VAL A 128 7.37 -5.86 6.02
CA VAL A 128 7.82 -4.59 5.44
C VAL A 128 7.07 -4.39 4.15
N PHE A 129 6.37 -3.26 4.03
CA PHE A 129 5.59 -2.91 2.87
C PHE A 129 6.12 -1.62 2.27
N TYR A 130 6.32 -1.63 0.95
CA TYR A 130 6.58 -0.42 0.20
C TYR A 130 5.28 0.37 -0.01
N ILE A 131 5.25 1.62 0.45
CA ILE A 131 4.10 2.51 0.23
C ILE A 131 4.33 3.31 -1.05
N CYS A 132 5.18 4.32 -1.02
CA CYS A 132 5.50 5.19 -2.16
C CYS A 132 6.76 6.00 -1.85
N ASP A 133 7.45 6.51 -2.88
CA ASP A 133 8.50 7.52 -2.74
C ASP A 133 9.51 7.22 -1.61
N GLN A 134 10.00 5.98 -1.53
CA GLN A 134 10.94 5.52 -0.49
C GLN A 134 10.39 5.51 0.95
N ILE A 135 9.06 5.49 1.09
CA ILE A 135 8.34 5.33 2.36
C ILE A 135 7.93 3.87 2.52
N TYR A 136 8.20 3.36 3.71
CA TYR A 136 7.95 1.99 4.09
C TYR A 136 7.08 1.94 5.34
N PHE A 137 6.14 1.00 5.35
CA PHE A 137 5.39 0.62 6.53
C PHE A 137 5.96 -0.69 7.06
N ILE A 138 6.35 -0.72 8.32
CA ILE A 138 6.90 -1.90 8.98
C ILE A 138 5.92 -2.30 10.06
N LEU A 139 5.51 -3.56 10.08
CA LEU A 139 4.63 -4.12 11.08
C LEU A 139 5.37 -5.21 11.84
N VAL A 140 5.26 -5.19 13.17
CA VAL A 140 5.81 -6.23 14.04
C VAL A 140 4.65 -7.00 14.65
N THR A 141 4.67 -8.32 14.49
CA THR A 141 3.61 -9.21 14.97
C THR A 141 4.18 -10.29 15.90
N ARG A 142 3.28 -10.94 16.65
CA ARG A 142 3.55 -12.15 17.42
C ARG A 142 3.26 -13.36 16.54
N GLY A 143 4.25 -14.23 16.39
CA GLY A 143 4.20 -15.41 15.52
C GLY A 143 4.46 -15.09 14.05
N CYS A 144 4.51 -16.14 13.22
CA CYS A 144 4.66 -16.03 11.76
C CYS A 144 3.31 -16.03 11.03
N GLU A 145 2.21 -16.14 11.77
CA GLU A 145 0.88 -16.03 11.18
C GLU A 145 0.58 -14.56 10.94
N ILE A 146 0.59 -14.20 9.66
CA ILE A 146 0.12 -12.92 9.17
C ILE A 146 -1.30 -12.72 9.73
N PRO A 147 -1.55 -11.67 10.53
CA PRO A 147 -2.82 -11.52 11.22
C PRO A 147 -3.94 -11.34 10.20
N ALA A 148 -4.77 -12.36 10.04
CA ALA A 148 -6.05 -12.17 9.37
C ALA A 148 -6.77 -11.01 10.06
N ASP A 149 -7.36 -10.12 9.28
CA ASP A 149 -8.15 -9.04 9.84
C ASP A 149 -9.29 -9.65 10.70
N PRO A 150 -9.92 -8.89 11.61
CA PRO A 150 -11.00 -9.43 12.45
C PRO A 150 -12.22 -9.95 11.66
N THR A 151 -12.26 -9.72 10.35
CA THR A 151 -13.28 -10.22 9.41
C THR A 151 -12.84 -11.49 8.66
N GLY A 152 -11.63 -11.99 8.90
CA GLY A 152 -11.06 -13.18 8.27
C GLY A 152 -10.43 -12.95 6.90
N ARG A 153 -10.23 -11.69 6.47
CA ARG A 153 -9.45 -11.37 5.26
C ARG A 153 -7.97 -11.51 5.53
N ASP A 154 -7.21 -11.87 4.51
CA ASP A 154 -5.75 -11.81 4.56
C ASP A 154 -5.31 -10.38 4.95
N PHE A 155 -4.26 -10.27 5.77
CA PHE A 155 -3.67 -8.98 6.12
C PHE A 155 -3.28 -8.21 4.86
N HIS A 156 -2.83 -8.90 3.81
CA HIS A 156 -2.48 -8.28 2.54
C HIS A 156 -3.69 -7.52 1.95
N ASP A 157 -4.87 -8.13 1.95
CA ASP A 157 -6.12 -7.50 1.48
C ASP A 157 -6.54 -6.34 2.37
N PHE A 158 -6.43 -6.52 3.69
CA PHE A 158 -6.68 -5.46 4.66
C PHE A 158 -5.76 -4.26 4.40
N PHE A 159 -4.45 -4.47 4.39
CA PHE A 159 -3.47 -3.41 4.22
C PHE A 159 -3.60 -2.73 2.86
N THR A 160 -3.81 -3.50 1.79
CA THR A 160 -4.02 -2.98 0.43
C THR A 160 -5.26 -2.08 0.35
N SER A 161 -6.33 -2.40 1.09
CA SER A 161 -7.54 -1.55 1.13
C SER A 161 -7.28 -0.15 1.71
N TYR A 162 -6.31 -0.01 2.62
CA TYR A 162 -5.88 1.28 3.18
C TYR A 162 -4.70 1.90 2.43
N LEU A 163 -3.92 1.11 1.70
CA LEU A 163 -2.69 1.53 1.03
C LEU A 163 -2.93 2.71 0.07
N GLY A 164 -4.04 2.71 -0.68
CA GLY A 164 -4.39 3.83 -1.57
C GLY A 164 -4.60 5.16 -0.82
N GLN A 165 -5.19 5.10 0.37
CA GLN A 165 -5.46 6.26 1.22
C GLN A 165 -4.17 6.73 1.91
N ILE A 166 -3.34 5.80 2.39
CA ILE A 166 -2.01 6.04 2.96
C ILE A 166 -1.06 6.65 1.91
N LYS A 167 -1.06 6.14 0.67
CA LYS A 167 -0.31 6.70 -0.45
C LYS A 167 -0.73 8.14 -0.76
N THR A 168 -2.04 8.41 -0.77
CA THR A 168 -2.58 9.75 -1.05
C THR A 168 -2.15 10.76 0.02
N LEU A 169 -2.11 10.32 1.27
CA LEU A 169 -1.60 11.04 2.43
C LEU A 169 -0.18 11.55 2.24
N PHE A 170 0.74 10.63 1.94
CA PHE A 170 2.15 10.97 1.79
C PHE A 170 2.43 11.79 0.53
N LYS A 171 1.71 11.53 -0.56
CA LYS A 171 1.80 12.34 -1.79
C LYS A 171 1.37 13.80 -1.55
N ASN A 172 0.29 14.02 -0.81
CA ASN A 172 -0.19 15.37 -0.52
C ASN A 172 0.68 16.12 0.51
N ALA A 173 1.33 15.40 1.43
CA ALA A 173 2.26 15.99 2.38
C ALA A 173 3.55 16.51 1.70
N ASN A 174 3.99 15.85 0.61
CA ASN A 174 5.19 16.21 -0.14
C ASN A 174 4.97 17.23 -1.29
N THR A 175 3.73 17.73 -1.48
CA THR A 175 3.41 18.73 -2.51
C THR A 175 3.48 20.19 -2.05
N HIS A 176 3.94 20.47 -0.83
CA HIS A 176 4.21 21.82 -0.37
C HIS A 176 5.71 22.01 -0.08
N PRO A 177 6.47 22.63 -1.01
CA PRO A 177 7.79 23.18 -0.71
C PRO A 177 7.71 24.39 0.23
#